data_AF-A0A7J4UR15-F1
#
_entry.id   AF-A0A7J4UR15-F1
#
_cell.length_a   1.000
_cell.length_b   1.000
_cell.length_c   1.000
_cell.angle_alpha   90.00
_cell.angle_beta   90.00
_cell.angle_gamma   90.00
#
_symmetry.space_group_name_H-M   'P 1'
#
loop_
_entity.id
_entity.type
_entity.pdbx_description
1 polymer ?
#
loop_
_entity_poly.entity_id
_entity_poly.type
_entity_poly.pdbx_seq_one_letter_code
_entity_poly.pdbx_strand_id
1 'polypeptide(L)'
;VELATKNSRIPIEYTVVDHPLSPESLQNLDNALSLVSHYSRRERMLYQAQAIADYQFGNGVGDLLFTDCTLKGKYFARRIFDTDQIATLLPEYGLFSLTLHGANKLKNSKFNIPTVTIDNFVPQGSVLAPGVVSAPETIRSGDEVLVQGPLAFAVGRAIMSGPEMQQSSRGVAIDIRHVQKL
;
A
#
# COMPACT_ATOMS: atom_id res chain seq x y z
N VAL A 1 14.66 -24.59 -4.18
CA VAL A 1 13.65 -24.87 -5.23
C VAL A 1 13.17 -26.30 -5.13
N GLU A 2 14.07 -27.29 -5.20
CA GLU A 2 13.76 -28.74 -5.16
C GLU A 2 12.80 -29.16 -4.04
N LEU A 3 13.00 -28.68 -2.81
CA LEU A 3 12.10 -28.99 -1.69
C LEU A 3 10.70 -28.38 -1.88
N ALA A 4 10.61 -27.17 -2.43
CA ALA A 4 9.35 -26.48 -2.67
C ALA A 4 8.59 -27.05 -3.89
N THR A 5 9.30 -27.68 -4.82
CA THR A 5 8.73 -28.19 -6.07
C THR A 5 8.52 -29.70 -6.10
N LYS A 6 8.95 -30.43 -5.05
CA LYS A 6 8.86 -31.89 -4.93
C LYS A 6 7.47 -32.47 -5.25
N ASN A 7 6.40 -31.74 -4.91
CA ASN A 7 5.01 -32.13 -5.15
C ASN A 7 4.27 -31.16 -6.09
N SER A 8 5.00 -30.28 -6.78
CA SER A 8 4.40 -29.30 -7.68
C SER A 8 3.97 -29.96 -8.99
N ARG A 9 2.81 -29.54 -9.50
CA ARG A 9 2.35 -29.90 -10.86
C ARG A 9 2.83 -28.91 -11.93
N ILE A 10 3.51 -27.85 -11.50
CA ILE A 10 4.04 -26.81 -12.38
C ILE A 10 5.38 -27.31 -12.94
N PRO A 11 5.59 -27.31 -14.27
CA PRO A 11 6.87 -27.69 -14.85
C PRO A 11 7.97 -26.74 -14.36
N ILE A 12 9.11 -27.31 -13.94
CA ILE A 12 10.25 -26.56 -13.43
C ILE A 12 11.41 -26.74 -14.39
N GLU A 13 11.92 -25.62 -14.88
CA GLU A 13 13.10 -25.57 -15.75
C GLU A 13 14.25 -24.90 -14.99
N TYR A 14 15.43 -25.53 -15.04
CA TYR A 14 16.65 -25.02 -14.42
C TYR A 14 17.59 -24.53 -15.51
N THR A 15 17.95 -23.25 -15.48
CA THR A 15 18.71 -22.62 -16.56
C THR A 15 20.17 -22.34 -16.20
N VAL A 16 20.55 -22.44 -14.91
CA VAL A 16 21.90 -22.13 -14.43
C VAL A 16 22.82 -23.35 -14.53
N VAL A 17 23.94 -23.19 -15.23
CA VAL A 17 25.10 -24.09 -15.24
C VAL A 17 26.23 -23.37 -14.50
N ASP A 18 26.63 -23.90 -13.35
CA ASP A 18 27.65 -23.41 -12.40
C ASP A 18 27.45 -21.98 -11.86
N HIS A 19 27.34 -20.97 -12.72
CA HIS A 19 27.25 -19.56 -12.37
C HIS A 19 26.10 -18.83 -13.11
N PRO A 20 25.19 -18.12 -12.40
CA PRO A 20 23.99 -17.50 -12.99
C PRO A 20 24.25 -16.45 -14.08
N LEU A 21 25.41 -15.81 -14.06
CA LEU A 21 25.81 -14.78 -15.04
C LEU A 21 26.74 -15.31 -16.14
N SER A 22 26.95 -16.64 -16.22
CA SER A 22 27.71 -17.23 -17.33
C SER A 22 26.96 -17.10 -18.65
N PRO A 23 27.65 -16.98 -19.80
CA PRO A 23 27.01 -16.90 -21.11
C PRO A 23 26.03 -18.05 -21.38
N GLU A 24 26.40 -19.27 -20.98
CA GLU A 24 25.57 -20.46 -21.11
C GLU A 24 24.28 -20.37 -20.27
N SER A 25 24.40 -19.95 -19.00
CA SER A 25 23.21 -19.79 -18.13
C SER A 25 22.25 -18.71 -18.63
N LEU A 26 22.79 -17.61 -19.16
CA LEU A 26 21.98 -16.54 -19.74
C LEU A 26 21.28 -16.98 -21.03
N GLN A 27 21.95 -17.76 -21.88
CA GLN A 27 21.32 -18.30 -23.10
C GLN A 27 20.21 -19.29 -22.77
N ASN A 28 20.41 -20.15 -21.77
CA ASN A 28 19.37 -21.06 -21.29
C ASN A 28 18.16 -20.29 -20.74
N LEU A 29 18.40 -19.22 -19.97
CA LEU A 29 17.33 -18.36 -19.45
C LEU A 29 16.55 -17.67 -20.57
N ASP A 30 17.23 -17.14 -21.59
CA ASP A 30 16.61 -16.48 -22.73
C ASP A 30 15.73 -17.46 -23.53
N ASN A 31 16.23 -18.67 -23.78
CA ASN A 31 15.46 -19.73 -24.46
C ASN A 31 14.21 -20.12 -23.67
N ALA A 32 14.33 -20.33 -22.36
CA ALA A 32 13.21 -20.68 -21.48
C ALA A 32 12.11 -19.60 -21.43
N LEU A 33 12.50 -18.32 -21.58
CA LEU A 33 11.59 -17.18 -21.56
C LEU A 33 11.10 -16.75 -22.96
N SER A 34 11.56 -17.39 -24.03
CA SER A 34 11.33 -16.95 -25.42
C SER A 34 9.85 -16.86 -25.83
N LEU A 35 8.97 -17.64 -25.19
CA LEU A 35 7.53 -17.64 -25.45
C LEU A 35 6.73 -16.72 -24.51
N VAL A 36 7.40 -16.07 -23.55
CA VAL A 36 6.78 -15.20 -22.56
C VAL A 36 6.85 -13.75 -23.04
N SER A 37 5.72 -13.04 -22.98
CA SER A 37 5.71 -11.62 -23.29
C SER A 37 6.56 -10.83 -22.28
N HIS A 38 7.52 -10.08 -22.79
CA HIS A 38 8.24 -9.12 -21.96
C HIS A 38 7.28 -8.00 -21.55
N TYR A 39 7.18 -7.76 -20.25
CA TYR A 39 6.55 -6.55 -19.76
C TYR A 39 7.58 -5.41 -19.75
N SER A 40 7.14 -4.22 -20.12
CA SER A 40 7.94 -3.01 -20.08
C SER A 40 8.33 -2.66 -18.64
N ARG A 41 9.38 -1.84 -18.51
CA ARG A 41 9.79 -1.29 -17.23
C ARG A 41 8.63 -0.56 -16.51
N ARG A 42 7.74 0.07 -17.28
CA ARG A 42 6.55 0.77 -16.75
C ARG A 42 5.53 -0.22 -16.19
N GLU A 43 5.20 -1.27 -16.93
CA GLU A 43 4.25 -2.31 -16.49
C GLU A 43 4.73 -3.01 -15.22
N ARG A 44 6.02 -3.39 -15.14
CA ARG A 44 6.57 -3.97 -13.91
C ARG A 44 6.34 -3.07 -12.70
N MET A 45 6.57 -1.78 -12.87
CA MET A 45 6.43 -0.81 -11.80
C MET A 45 4.98 -0.61 -11.40
N LEU A 46 4.06 -0.68 -12.36
CA LEU A 46 2.63 -0.62 -12.10
C LEU A 46 2.19 -1.85 -11.31
N TYR A 47 2.55 -3.06 -11.75
CA TYR A 47 2.21 -4.31 -11.04
C TYR A 47 2.76 -4.33 -9.61
N GLN A 48 3.97 -3.82 -9.39
CA GLN A 48 4.53 -3.66 -8.05
C GLN A 48 3.70 -2.69 -7.19
N ALA A 49 3.30 -1.55 -7.74
CA ALA A 49 2.45 -0.59 -7.02
C ALA A 49 1.08 -1.20 -6.70
N GLN A 50 0.46 -1.89 -7.65
CA GLN A 50 -0.82 -2.56 -7.43
C GLN A 50 -0.73 -3.61 -6.33
N ALA A 51 0.29 -4.48 -6.38
CA ALA A 51 0.50 -5.51 -5.37
C ALA A 51 0.72 -4.93 -3.95
N ILE A 52 1.44 -3.81 -3.83
CA ILE A 52 1.65 -3.14 -2.53
C ILE A 52 0.32 -2.56 -2.02
N ALA A 53 -0.49 -1.94 -2.88
CA ALA A 53 -1.79 -1.44 -2.48
C ALA A 53 -2.76 -2.57 -2.10
N ASP A 54 -2.74 -3.68 -2.83
CA ASP A 54 -3.56 -4.85 -2.51
C ASP A 54 -3.18 -5.45 -1.16
N TYR A 55 -1.88 -5.49 -0.86
CA TYR A 55 -1.38 -5.91 0.44
C TYR A 55 -1.85 -4.97 1.57
N GLN A 56 -1.75 -3.66 1.35
CA GLN A 56 -1.99 -2.65 2.40
C GLN A 56 -3.47 -2.38 2.65
N PHE A 57 -4.27 -2.33 1.60
CA PHE A 57 -5.67 -1.87 1.65
C PHE A 57 -6.68 -2.96 1.29
N GLY A 58 -6.21 -4.12 0.85
CA GLY A 58 -7.04 -5.26 0.47
C GLY A 58 -7.02 -5.54 -1.04
N ASN A 59 -7.25 -6.80 -1.38
CA ASN A 59 -7.16 -7.32 -2.74
C ASN A 59 -8.09 -6.56 -3.73
N GLY A 60 -7.52 -6.06 -4.83
CA GLY A 60 -8.21 -5.32 -5.90
C GLY A 60 -8.17 -3.80 -5.74
N VAL A 61 -7.60 -3.29 -4.64
CA VAL A 61 -7.41 -1.84 -4.44
C VAL A 61 -6.35 -1.29 -5.40
N GLY A 62 -5.33 -2.07 -5.72
CA GLY A 62 -4.30 -1.71 -6.69
C GLY A 62 -4.89 -1.34 -8.04
N ASP A 63 -5.82 -2.15 -8.55
CA ASP A 63 -6.54 -1.86 -9.79
C ASP A 63 -7.36 -0.57 -9.68
N LEU A 64 -8.14 -0.41 -8.61
CA LEU A 64 -8.94 0.79 -8.39
C LEU A 64 -8.10 2.08 -8.39
N LEU A 65 -6.98 2.06 -7.67
CA LEU A 65 -6.18 3.27 -7.49
C LEU A 65 -5.27 3.55 -8.68
N PHE A 66 -4.76 2.51 -9.36
CA PHE A 66 -3.60 2.66 -10.24
C PHE A 66 -3.82 2.24 -11.70
N THR A 67 -5.03 1.85 -12.12
CA THR A 67 -5.30 1.48 -13.54
C THR A 67 -4.81 2.54 -14.53
N ASP A 68 -5.18 3.81 -14.34
CA ASP A 68 -4.82 4.92 -15.23
C ASP A 68 -3.93 5.95 -14.53
N CYS A 69 -2.81 5.48 -13.95
CA CYS A 69 -1.92 6.35 -13.21
C CYS A 69 -0.59 6.65 -13.92
N THR A 70 0.03 7.75 -13.48
CA THR A 70 1.39 8.13 -13.82
C THR A 70 2.27 8.04 -12.57
N LEU A 71 3.38 7.32 -12.73
CA LEU A 71 4.40 7.14 -11.70
C LEU A 71 5.50 8.19 -11.91
N LYS A 72 5.69 9.08 -10.93
CA LYS A 72 6.77 10.08 -10.94
C LYS A 72 7.74 9.83 -9.79
N GLY A 73 9.01 10.18 -9.98
CA GLY A 73 10.06 10.06 -8.97
C GLY A 73 11.05 8.94 -9.24
N LYS A 74 12.08 8.83 -8.39
CA LYS A 74 13.18 7.87 -8.53
C LYS A 74 12.94 6.65 -7.64
N TYR A 75 13.15 5.47 -8.24
CA TYR A 75 13.25 4.15 -7.60
C TYR A 75 12.21 3.88 -6.51
N PHE A 76 12.49 4.22 -5.25
CA PHE A 76 11.66 3.94 -4.06
C PHE A 76 10.77 5.10 -3.61
N ALA A 77 11.06 6.35 -3.99
CA ALA A 77 10.29 7.53 -3.58
C ALA A 77 9.30 7.94 -4.67
N ARG A 78 8.36 7.05 -4.97
CA ARG A 78 7.43 7.21 -6.09
C ARG A 78 6.16 7.90 -5.64
N ARG A 79 5.80 8.95 -6.36
CA ARG A 79 4.50 9.59 -6.25
C ARG A 79 3.62 9.08 -7.39
N ILE A 80 2.40 8.70 -7.04
CA ILE A 80 1.41 8.17 -7.97
C ILE A 80 0.37 9.25 -8.19
N PHE A 81 0.09 9.54 -9.45
CA PHE A 81 -0.86 10.56 -9.88
C PHE A 81 -1.86 9.96 -10.85
N ASP A 82 -3.11 10.39 -10.77
CA ASP A 82 -4.06 10.35 -11.89
C ASP A 82 -4.28 11.79 -12.41
N THR A 83 -5.41 12.41 -12.09
CA THR A 83 -5.65 13.86 -12.15
C THR A 83 -4.92 14.61 -11.05
N ASP A 84 -4.81 14.02 -9.85
CA ASP A 84 -4.05 14.57 -8.72
C ASP A 84 -3.22 13.47 -8.05
N GLN A 85 -2.36 13.82 -7.11
CA GLN A 85 -1.55 12.84 -6.39
C GLN A 85 -2.46 11.95 -5.56
N ILE A 86 -2.39 10.64 -5.76
CA ILE A 86 -3.14 9.62 -5.01
C ILE A 86 -2.38 9.19 -3.76
N ALA A 87 -1.10 8.87 -3.94
CA ALA A 87 -0.26 8.29 -2.90
C ALA A 87 1.22 8.54 -3.15
N THR A 88 2.04 8.31 -2.12
CA THR A 88 3.50 8.24 -2.22
C THR A 88 3.97 6.92 -1.63
N LEU A 89 4.82 6.19 -2.35
CA LEU A 89 5.55 5.06 -1.79
C LEU A 89 6.63 5.61 -0.85
N LEU A 90 6.55 5.25 0.43
CA LEU A 90 7.53 5.61 1.44
C LEU A 90 8.67 4.59 1.42
N PRO A 91 9.93 4.97 1.09
CA PRO A 91 11.05 4.04 1.03
C PRO A 91 11.33 3.34 2.37
N GLU A 92 11.12 4.05 3.47
CA GLU A 92 11.40 3.57 4.83
C GLU A 92 10.53 2.37 5.21
N TYR A 93 9.29 2.34 4.73
CA TYR A 93 8.30 1.32 5.10
C TYR A 93 7.95 0.39 3.95
N GLY A 94 8.24 0.78 2.70
CA GLY A 94 7.81 0.06 1.50
C GLY A 94 6.28 0.11 1.29
N LEU A 95 5.58 1.04 1.93
CA LEU A 95 4.13 1.18 1.92
C LEU A 95 3.69 2.55 1.38
N PHE A 96 2.42 2.65 0.99
CA PHE A 96 1.85 3.89 0.50
C PHE A 96 1.32 4.78 1.60
N SER A 97 1.71 6.05 1.52
CA SER A 97 1.08 7.16 2.24
C SER A 97 0.05 7.81 1.32
N LEU A 98 -1.22 7.83 1.69
CA LEU A 98 -2.28 8.44 0.91
C LEU A 98 -2.27 9.97 1.02
N THR A 99 -2.74 10.62 -0.04
CA THR A 99 -3.22 12.00 0.00
C THR A 99 -4.72 12.02 0.28
N LEU A 100 -5.33 13.20 0.48
CA LEU A 100 -6.79 13.33 0.55
C LEU A 100 -7.50 12.87 -0.73
N HIS A 101 -6.88 13.06 -1.90
CA HIS A 101 -7.44 12.61 -3.17
C HIS A 101 -7.51 11.08 -3.22
N GLY A 102 -6.41 10.38 -2.91
CA GLY A 102 -6.40 8.92 -2.84
C GLY A 102 -7.33 8.37 -1.76
N ALA A 103 -7.40 9.04 -0.61
CA ALA A 103 -8.31 8.72 0.47
C ALA A 103 -9.78 8.78 0.05
N ASN A 104 -10.17 9.81 -0.70
CA ASN A 104 -11.53 9.97 -1.19
C ASN A 104 -11.90 8.90 -2.23
N LYS A 105 -10.96 8.51 -3.11
CA LYS A 105 -11.17 7.39 -4.04
C LYS A 105 -11.46 6.09 -3.29
N LEU A 106 -10.70 5.84 -2.23
CA LEU A 106 -10.88 4.68 -1.35
C LEU A 106 -12.20 4.72 -0.58
N LYS A 107 -12.53 5.86 0.04
CA LYS A 107 -13.77 6.05 0.80
C LYS A 107 -15.03 5.79 -0.04
N ASN A 108 -15.02 6.20 -1.30
CA ASN A 108 -16.16 6.05 -2.21
C ASN A 108 -16.18 4.69 -2.93
N SER A 109 -15.29 3.77 -2.56
CA SER A 109 -15.18 2.46 -3.18
C SER A 109 -15.96 1.38 -2.42
N LYS A 110 -15.97 0.17 -3.00
CA LYS A 110 -16.53 -1.03 -2.36
C LYS A 110 -15.60 -1.67 -1.31
N PHE A 111 -14.38 -1.18 -1.15
CA PHE A 111 -13.39 -1.78 -0.26
C PHE A 111 -13.58 -1.28 1.18
N ASN A 112 -13.44 -2.20 2.14
CA ASN A 112 -13.55 -1.85 3.55
C ASN A 112 -12.22 -1.30 4.07
N ILE A 113 -12.03 0.01 3.88
CA ILE A 113 -10.80 0.68 4.31
C ILE A 113 -10.89 1.04 5.79
N PRO A 114 -9.86 0.72 6.59
CA PRO A 114 -9.84 1.03 8.01
C PRO A 114 -10.05 2.53 8.23
N THR A 115 -11.20 2.86 8.81
CA THR A 115 -11.62 4.24 9.05
C THR A 115 -11.85 4.43 10.54
N VAL A 116 -11.13 5.38 11.13
CA VAL A 116 -11.25 5.75 12.54
C VAL A 116 -12.19 6.93 12.67
N THR A 117 -13.18 6.81 13.55
CA THR A 117 -14.11 7.89 13.87
C THR A 117 -13.55 8.72 15.04
N ILE A 118 -13.46 10.02 14.85
CA ILE A 118 -13.02 10.98 15.89
C ILE A 118 -14.15 11.89 16.33
N ASP A 119 -13.98 12.50 17.50
CA ASP A 119 -14.91 13.45 18.07
C ASP A 119 -14.90 14.81 17.30
N ASN A 120 -15.65 15.79 17.79
CA ASN A 120 -15.94 17.06 17.15
C ASN A 120 -14.77 18.06 17.17
N PHE A 121 -13.65 17.72 16.52
CA PHE A 121 -12.49 18.59 16.34
C PHE A 121 -11.81 18.41 14.99
N VAL A 122 -10.94 19.36 14.62
CA VAL A 122 -10.08 19.26 13.44
C VAL A 122 -8.67 18.88 13.90
N PRO A 123 -8.13 17.70 13.55
CA PRO A 123 -6.80 17.28 13.98
C PRO A 123 -5.71 18.24 13.49
N GLN A 124 -4.76 18.55 14.37
CA GLN A 124 -3.56 19.33 14.04
C GLN A 124 -2.32 18.49 14.35
N GLY A 125 -1.77 17.85 13.32
CA GLY A 125 -0.60 16.98 13.42
C GLY A 125 -0.90 15.57 13.91
N SER A 126 -1.67 15.40 14.99
CA SER A 126 -2.02 14.06 15.50
C SER A 126 -3.42 13.97 16.09
N VAL A 127 -3.90 12.73 16.21
CA VAL A 127 -5.09 12.38 16.99
C VAL A 127 -4.63 11.64 18.24
N LEU A 128 -5.05 12.10 19.40
CA LEU A 128 -4.82 11.41 20.67
C LEU A 128 -5.93 10.38 20.91
N ALA A 129 -5.61 9.30 21.63
CA ALA A 129 -6.56 8.24 21.94
C ALA A 129 -7.90 8.74 22.55
N PRO A 130 -7.93 9.72 23.49
CA PRO A 130 -9.19 10.26 24.01
C PRO A 130 -10.09 10.93 22.98
N GLY A 131 -9.55 11.34 21.82
CA GLY A 131 -10.31 11.93 20.73
C GLY A 131 -10.90 10.90 19.76
N VAL A 132 -10.61 9.61 19.94
CA VAL A 132 -11.14 8.51 19.11
C VAL A 132 -12.46 8.03 19.71
N VAL A 133 -13.51 8.06 18.89
CA VAL A 133 -14.86 7.59 19.26
C VAL A 133 -15.00 6.09 18.94
N SER A 134 -14.43 5.64 17.82
CA SER A 134 -14.47 4.24 17.40
C SER A 134 -13.33 3.96 16.41
N ALA A 135 -12.74 2.77 16.48
CA ALA A 135 -11.69 2.32 15.58
C ALA A 135 -11.86 0.82 15.27
N PRO A 136 -11.79 0.38 14.00
CA PRO A 136 -11.84 -1.03 13.64
C PRO A 136 -10.77 -1.87 14.35
N GLU A 137 -11.16 -3.04 14.87
CA GLU A 137 -10.24 -3.97 15.57
C GLU A 137 -9.12 -4.49 14.67
N THR A 138 -9.30 -4.43 13.34
CA THR A 138 -8.33 -4.86 12.34
C THR A 138 -7.13 -3.93 12.21
N ILE A 139 -7.23 -2.68 12.70
CA ILE A 139 -6.15 -1.68 12.58
C ILE A 139 -4.96 -2.11 13.45
N ARG A 140 -3.79 -2.12 12.82
CA ARG A 140 -2.49 -2.35 13.47
C ARG A 140 -1.65 -1.08 13.48
N SER A 141 -0.72 -1.04 14.43
CA SER A 141 0.29 0.02 14.43
C SER A 141 1.08 -0.03 13.12
N GLY A 142 1.24 1.13 12.49
CA GLY A 142 1.89 1.30 11.21
C GLY A 142 0.93 1.35 10.01
N ASP A 143 -0.33 0.96 10.17
CA ASP A 143 -1.32 0.98 9.09
C ASP A 143 -1.66 2.39 8.64
N GLU A 144 -1.95 2.52 7.35
CA GLU A 144 -2.51 3.74 6.77
C GLU A 144 -4.02 3.76 7.01
N VAL A 145 -4.52 4.80 7.67
CA VAL A 145 -5.92 4.87 8.10
C VAL A 145 -6.59 6.14 7.59
N LEU A 146 -7.87 6.01 7.27
CA LEU A 146 -8.76 7.15 7.09
C LEU A 146 -9.25 7.63 8.45
N VAL A 147 -9.41 8.93 8.61
CA VAL A 147 -9.92 9.54 9.83
C VAL A 147 -11.12 10.41 9.47
N GLN A 148 -12.23 10.18 10.14
CA GLN A 148 -13.48 10.89 9.88
C GLN A 148 -14.09 11.39 11.19
N GLY A 149 -14.45 12.67 11.21
CA GLY A 149 -15.21 13.28 12.30
C GLY A 149 -16.23 14.27 11.75
N PRO A 150 -17.04 14.89 12.63
CA PRO A 150 -18.04 15.88 12.21
C PRO A 150 -17.44 17.10 11.52
N LEU A 151 -16.22 17.50 11.87
CA LEU A 151 -15.55 18.72 11.37
C LEU A 151 -14.39 18.44 10.42
N ALA A 152 -14.02 17.18 10.20
CA ALA A 152 -12.80 16.86 9.47
C ALA A 152 -12.83 15.50 8.78
N PHE A 153 -12.16 15.44 7.64
CA PHE A 153 -11.73 14.21 6.98
C PHE A 153 -10.21 14.26 6.81
N ALA A 154 -9.51 13.21 7.20
CA ALA A 154 -8.05 13.18 7.22
C ALA A 154 -7.50 11.80 6.87
N VAL A 155 -6.21 11.77 6.61
CA VAL A 155 -5.42 10.53 6.49
C VAL A 155 -4.17 10.60 7.35
N GLY A 156 -3.84 9.46 7.92
CA GLY A 156 -2.71 9.33 8.81
C GLY A 156 -2.23 7.90 8.93
N ARG A 157 -1.18 7.75 9.75
CA ARG A 157 -0.62 6.46 10.11
C ARG A 157 -1.02 6.12 11.53
N ALA A 158 -1.57 4.94 11.73
CA ALA A 158 -1.89 4.43 13.06
C ALA A 158 -0.60 4.24 13.87
N ILE A 159 -0.57 4.80 15.08
CA ILE A 159 0.49 4.59 16.07
C ILE A 159 0.09 3.49 17.06
N MET A 160 -1.22 3.36 17.30
CA MET A 160 -1.83 2.32 18.14
C MET A 160 -2.66 1.35 17.29
N SER A 161 -2.92 0.16 17.83
CA SER A 161 -3.94 -0.73 17.25
C SER A 161 -5.36 -0.19 17.53
N GLY A 162 -6.34 -0.61 16.73
CA GLY A 162 -7.74 -0.19 16.91
C GLY A 162 -8.29 -0.39 18.34
N PRO A 163 -8.08 -1.55 18.98
CA PRO A 163 -8.50 -1.76 20.37
C PRO A 163 -7.79 -0.82 21.36
N GLU A 164 -6.49 -0.58 21.19
CA GLU A 164 -5.73 0.35 22.04
C GLU A 164 -6.22 1.79 21.89
N MET A 165 -6.60 2.23 20.67
CA MET A 165 -7.15 3.57 20.45
C MET A 165 -8.41 3.83 21.28
N GLN A 166 -9.27 2.81 21.42
CA GLN A 166 -10.54 2.93 22.16
C GLN A 166 -10.36 2.77 23.68
N GLN A 167 -9.43 1.95 24.13
CA GLN A 167 -9.24 1.63 25.56
C GLN A 167 -8.32 2.62 26.28
N SER A 168 -7.47 3.34 25.53
CA SER A 168 -6.44 4.20 26.12
C SER A 168 -6.97 5.59 26.46
N SER A 169 -6.64 6.08 27.67
CA SER A 169 -7.00 7.43 28.12
C SER A 169 -5.97 8.51 27.77
N ARG A 170 -4.86 8.16 27.11
CA ARG A 170 -3.76 9.06 26.73
C ARG A 170 -2.92 8.46 25.60
N GLY A 171 -2.08 9.29 24.98
CA GLY A 171 -1.12 8.88 23.95
C GLY A 171 -1.60 9.18 22.53
N VAL A 172 -0.66 9.18 21.59
CA VAL A 172 -0.92 9.43 20.17
C VAL A 172 -1.50 8.17 19.54
N ALA A 173 -2.73 8.26 19.03
CA ALA A 173 -3.41 7.18 18.31
C ALA A 173 -3.03 7.16 16.83
N ILE A 174 -2.99 8.34 16.19
CA ILE A 174 -2.76 8.49 14.75
C ILE A 174 -1.88 9.72 14.50
N ASP A 175 -0.86 9.55 13.68
CA ASP A 175 -0.04 10.64 13.14
C ASP A 175 -0.65 11.10 11.80
N ILE A 176 -1.14 12.34 11.75
CA ILE A 176 -1.94 12.89 10.65
C ILE A 176 -1.03 13.57 9.63
N ARG A 177 -1.18 13.20 8.35
CA ARG A 177 -0.45 13.82 7.24
C ARG A 177 -1.23 14.88 6.50
N HIS A 178 -2.49 14.60 6.20
CA HIS A 178 -3.35 15.52 5.48
C HIS A 178 -4.71 15.59 6.14
N VAL A 179 -5.26 16.79 6.23
CA VAL A 179 -6.56 17.08 6.82
C VAL A 179 -7.33 18.05 5.94
N GLN A 180 -8.61 17.75 5.76
CA GLN A 180 -9.62 18.61 5.16
C GLN A 180 -10.64 18.95 6.24
N LYS A 181 -10.91 20.25 6.42
CA LYS A 181 -12.01 20.71 7.27
C LYS A 181 -13.35 20.55 6.50
N LEU A 182 -14.37 20.07 7.20
CA LEU A 182 -15.75 19.91 6.71
C LEU A 182 -16.63 21.10 7.10
#